data_AF-A0A1B9AWH2-F1
#
_entry.id   AF-A0A1B9AWH2-F1
#
_cell.length_a   1.000
_cell.length_b   1.000
_cell.length_c   1.000
_cell.angle_alpha   90.00
_cell.angle_beta   90.00
_cell.angle_gamma   90.00
#
_symmetry.space_group_name_H-M   'P 1'
#
loop_
_entity.id
_entity.type
_entity.pdbx_description
1 polymer ?
#
loop_
_entity_poly.entity_id
_entity_poly.type
_entity_poly.pdbx_seq_one_letter_code
_entity_poly.pdbx_strand_id
1 'polypeptide(L)'
;MERPKRKSRNKKKILLAVFATLLVLFGAGLLVSDFLTPKSKVKVKTDESISTLGQEGAGSDGASAYLIVDTLSPAELEKELPSTMRETTMQNNIHFMSHQKVRADDKWGSVPLTEQRVDRLLAILEAKKFKHEALYLDILTRWKEGDFSRVDKDHNAIWDLLGGTVGKAYGILSAEEEKKYIEKYYDTGN
;
A
#
# COMPACT_ATOMS: atom_id res chain seq x y z
N MET A 1 -48.00 -15.01 54.24
CA MET A 1 -46.91 -14.02 54.09
C MET A 1 -46.16 -14.36 52.81
N GLU A 2 -46.62 -13.84 51.66
CA GLU A 2 -45.99 -14.12 50.34
C GLU A 2 -44.84 -13.14 50.06
N ARG A 3 -43.70 -13.67 49.60
CA ARG A 3 -42.53 -12.87 49.18
C ARG A 3 -42.70 -12.38 47.73
N PRO A 4 -42.29 -11.15 47.38
CA PRO A 4 -42.52 -10.61 46.05
C PRO A 4 -41.59 -11.19 44.98
N LYS A 5 -42.13 -11.39 43.77
CA LYS A 5 -41.43 -11.85 42.56
C LYS A 5 -40.35 -10.86 42.10
N ARG A 6 -39.09 -11.13 42.45
CA ARG A 6 -37.90 -10.46 41.90
C ARG A 6 -37.53 -11.03 40.52
N LYS A 7 -38.37 -10.81 39.49
CA LYS A 7 -38.10 -11.33 38.13
C LYS A 7 -38.55 -10.39 37.03
N SER A 8 -37.94 -9.21 36.92
CA SER A 8 -38.19 -8.29 35.80
C SER A 8 -37.00 -7.38 35.49
N ARG A 9 -36.26 -6.94 36.51
CA ARG A 9 -35.18 -5.97 36.36
C ARG A 9 -33.89 -6.55 35.75
N ASN A 10 -33.61 -7.84 35.96
CA ASN A 10 -32.37 -8.47 35.48
C ASN A 10 -32.45 -8.89 34.00
N LYS A 11 -33.63 -9.31 33.51
CA LYS A 11 -33.81 -9.69 32.09
C LYS A 11 -33.64 -8.50 31.15
N LYS A 12 -34.14 -7.31 31.53
CA LYS A 12 -33.96 -6.07 30.76
C LYS A 12 -32.49 -5.61 30.73
N LYS A 13 -31.76 -5.76 31.85
CA LYS A 13 -30.31 -5.47 31.92
C LYS A 13 -29.46 -6.43 31.07
N ILE A 14 -29.82 -7.72 31.06
CA ILE A 14 -29.13 -8.73 30.24
C ILE A 14 -29.41 -8.50 28.75
N LEU A 15 -30.66 -8.16 28.37
CA LEU A 15 -31.02 -7.87 26.98
C LEU A 15 -30.33 -6.59 26.44
N LEU A 16 -30.21 -5.56 27.27
CA LEU A 16 -29.49 -4.32 26.90
C LEU A 16 -27.97 -4.55 26.76
N ALA A 17 -27.38 -5.41 27.60
CA ALA A 17 -25.96 -5.75 27.53
C ALA A 17 -25.62 -6.55 26.27
N VAL A 18 -26.46 -7.53 25.88
CA VAL A 18 -26.25 -8.33 24.67
C VAL A 18 -26.38 -7.49 23.39
N PHE A 19 -27.33 -6.53 23.36
CA PHE A 19 -27.50 -5.61 22.22
C PHE A 19 -26.34 -4.62 22.10
N ALA A 20 -25.78 -4.13 23.22
CA ALA A 20 -24.61 -3.26 23.23
C ALA A 20 -23.33 -3.99 22.76
N THR A 21 -23.12 -5.24 23.14
CA THR A 21 -21.98 -6.04 22.64
C THR A 21 -22.10 -6.39 21.17
N LEU A 22 -23.32 -6.66 20.66
CA LEU A 22 -23.53 -6.88 19.22
C LEU A 22 -23.31 -5.60 18.42
N LEU A 23 -23.71 -4.42 18.92
CA LEU A 23 -23.41 -3.14 18.27
C LEU A 23 -21.93 -2.76 18.30
N VAL A 24 -21.15 -3.19 19.29
CA VAL A 24 -19.68 -3.01 19.31
C VAL A 24 -19.00 -3.98 18.35
N LEU A 25 -19.46 -5.24 18.26
CA LEU A 25 -18.90 -6.23 17.32
C LEU A 25 -19.30 -5.96 15.86
N PHE A 26 -20.52 -5.47 15.61
CA PHE A 26 -20.96 -5.08 14.26
C PHE A 26 -20.52 -3.64 13.89
N GLY A 27 -20.44 -2.74 14.87
CA GLY A 27 -20.00 -1.35 14.67
C GLY A 27 -18.50 -1.20 14.42
N ALA A 28 -17.67 -2.11 14.94
CA ALA A 28 -16.25 -2.17 14.61
C ALA A 28 -15.99 -2.84 13.23
N GLY A 29 -16.86 -3.75 12.80
CA GLY A 29 -16.67 -4.53 11.56
C GLY A 29 -17.17 -3.86 10.27
N LEU A 30 -18.12 -2.92 10.35
CA LEU A 30 -18.77 -2.35 9.15
C LEU A 30 -18.48 -0.87 8.88
N LEU A 31 -17.79 -0.16 9.77
CA LEU A 31 -17.60 1.29 9.63
C LEU A 31 -16.19 1.73 9.19
N VAL A 32 -15.26 0.80 8.90
CA VAL A 32 -13.86 1.17 8.63
C VAL A 32 -13.39 0.86 7.21
N SER A 33 -13.97 -0.09 6.48
CA SER A 33 -13.24 -0.65 5.33
C SER A 33 -13.24 0.19 4.05
N ASP A 34 -14.29 0.96 3.72
CA ASP A 34 -14.40 1.53 2.36
C ASP A 34 -14.74 3.03 2.28
N PHE A 35 -14.97 3.74 3.39
CA PHE A 35 -15.52 5.11 3.34
C PHE A 35 -14.55 6.24 3.75
N LEU A 36 -13.38 5.96 4.36
CA LEU A 36 -12.56 7.03 4.97
C LEU A 36 -11.08 7.12 4.54
N THR A 37 -10.66 6.45 3.47
CA THR A 37 -9.34 6.70 2.87
C THR A 37 -9.53 7.39 1.50
N PRO A 38 -9.21 8.68 1.36
CA PRO A 38 -9.19 9.30 0.05
C PRO A 38 -8.18 8.56 -0.84
N LYS A 39 -8.63 8.08 -2.00
CA LYS A 39 -7.73 7.49 -3.00
C LYS A 39 -6.71 8.56 -3.39
N SER A 40 -5.43 8.21 -3.40
CA SER A 40 -4.38 9.13 -3.86
C SER A 40 -4.64 9.50 -5.32
N LYS A 41 -4.54 10.80 -5.65
CA LYS A 41 -4.80 11.31 -6.99
C LYS A 41 -3.57 11.15 -7.86
N VAL A 42 -3.69 10.32 -8.88
CA VAL A 42 -2.61 10.00 -9.83
C VAL A 42 -3.13 10.19 -11.26
N LYS A 43 -2.23 10.34 -12.23
CA LYS A 43 -2.61 10.31 -13.66
C LYS A 43 -2.04 9.05 -14.30
N VAL A 44 -2.85 8.37 -15.10
CA VAL A 44 -2.39 7.25 -15.93
C VAL A 44 -1.64 7.79 -17.14
N LYS A 45 -0.53 7.15 -17.51
CA LYS A 45 0.14 7.42 -18.79
C LYS A 45 -0.67 6.78 -19.92
N THR A 46 -1.35 7.56 -20.77
CA THR A 46 -2.24 7.03 -21.83
C THR A 46 -1.49 6.58 -23.10
N ASP A 47 -1.56 5.28 -23.37
CA ASP A 47 -1.65 4.48 -24.62
C ASP A 47 -0.82 4.68 -25.91
N GLU A 48 0.09 5.65 -26.08
CA GLU A 48 1.08 5.55 -27.19
C GLU A 48 2.36 4.78 -26.80
N SER A 49 2.65 4.67 -25.51
CA SER A 49 3.82 3.97 -24.98
C SER A 49 3.53 2.56 -24.47
N ILE A 50 2.26 2.18 -24.32
CA ILE A 50 1.86 0.84 -23.85
C ILE A 50 1.88 -0.17 -25.02
N SER A 51 1.57 0.26 -26.26
CA SER A 51 1.66 -0.62 -27.45
C SER A 51 3.09 -0.86 -27.92
N THR A 52 4.01 0.09 -27.69
CA THR A 52 5.41 0.04 -28.18
C THR A 52 6.35 -0.75 -27.26
N LEU A 53 5.88 -1.25 -26.10
CA LEU A 53 6.63 -2.17 -25.25
C LEU A 53 6.36 -3.66 -25.59
N GLY A 54 5.45 -3.93 -26.53
CA GLY A 54 5.12 -5.29 -27.01
C GLY A 54 5.87 -5.72 -28.27
N GLN A 55 6.79 -4.92 -28.78
CA GLN A 55 7.57 -5.14 -30.00
C GLN A 55 8.85 -4.33 -29.82
N GLU A 56 9.86 -4.79 -29.09
CA GLU A 56 10.87 -5.72 -29.56
C GLU A 56 11.63 -6.27 -28.35
N GLY A 57 11.61 -7.59 -28.15
CA GLY A 57 12.35 -8.26 -27.09
C GLY A 57 11.68 -9.55 -26.65
N ALA A 58 12.05 -10.65 -27.30
CA ALA A 58 11.59 -11.99 -26.93
C ALA A 58 11.99 -12.32 -25.48
N GLY A 59 11.02 -12.29 -24.56
CA GLY A 59 11.11 -12.76 -23.17
C GLY A 59 9.80 -12.45 -22.46
N SER A 60 9.05 -13.49 -22.07
CA SER A 60 7.70 -13.39 -21.50
C SER A 60 7.66 -12.69 -20.14
N ASP A 61 6.53 -12.02 -19.86
CA ASP A 61 6.02 -11.70 -18.50
C ASP A 61 6.50 -10.42 -17.77
N GLY A 62 7.03 -9.41 -18.49
CA GLY A 62 7.52 -8.16 -17.87
C GLY A 62 6.46 -7.09 -17.59
N ALA A 63 6.35 -6.64 -16.34
CA ALA A 63 5.57 -5.46 -15.95
C ALA A 63 6.16 -4.17 -16.54
N SER A 64 5.31 -3.26 -17.02
CA SER A 64 5.69 -1.89 -17.45
C SER A 64 6.44 -1.15 -16.33
N ALA A 65 7.43 -0.31 -16.66
CA ALA A 65 8.21 0.40 -15.65
C ALA A 65 7.33 1.27 -14.73
N TYR A 66 6.55 2.20 -15.28
CA TYR A 66 5.63 3.05 -14.49
C TYR A 66 4.34 3.31 -15.26
N LEU A 67 3.20 2.90 -14.70
CA LEU A 67 1.88 3.12 -15.30
C LEU A 67 1.21 4.43 -14.87
N ILE A 68 1.61 4.98 -13.72
CA ILE A 68 1.04 6.21 -13.16
C ILE A 68 2.11 7.26 -12.86
N VAL A 69 1.72 8.52 -12.95
CA VAL A 69 2.49 9.67 -12.48
C VAL A 69 1.73 10.35 -11.36
N ASP A 70 2.47 10.89 -10.42
CA ASP A 70 1.87 11.66 -9.34
C ASP A 70 1.44 13.05 -9.82
N THR A 71 0.43 13.61 -9.16
CA THR A 71 -0.01 15.00 -9.37
C THR A 71 0.35 15.92 -8.21
N LEU A 72 1.07 15.40 -7.20
CA LEU A 72 1.53 16.19 -6.07
C LEU A 72 2.48 17.32 -6.47
N SER A 73 2.23 18.50 -5.90
CA SER A 73 3.20 19.58 -5.87
C SER A 73 4.42 19.22 -5.00
N PRO A 74 5.57 19.89 -5.18
CA PRO A 74 6.74 19.66 -4.33
C PRO A 74 6.47 19.80 -2.83
N ALA A 75 5.59 20.73 -2.43
CA ALA A 75 5.24 20.94 -1.03
C ALA A 75 4.40 19.79 -0.46
N GLU A 76 3.48 19.22 -1.24
CA GLU A 76 2.70 18.06 -0.83
C GLU A 76 3.57 16.80 -0.77
N LEU A 77 4.50 16.66 -1.72
CA LEU A 77 5.48 15.58 -1.72
C LEU A 77 6.40 15.64 -0.49
N GLU A 78 6.89 16.82 -0.10
CA GLU A 78 7.65 16.99 1.16
C GLU A 78 6.81 16.63 2.38
N LYS A 79 5.52 16.98 2.38
CA LYS A 79 4.61 16.65 3.47
C LYS A 79 4.40 15.14 3.61
N GLU A 80 4.26 14.42 2.49
CA GLU A 80 4.09 12.97 2.50
C GLU A 80 5.40 12.21 2.73
N LEU A 81 6.50 12.70 2.15
CA LEU A 81 7.84 12.13 2.22
C LEU A 81 8.81 13.16 2.83
N PRO A 82 8.69 13.45 4.14
CA PRO A 82 9.51 14.48 4.76
C PRO A 82 10.96 14.04 4.87
N SER A 83 11.88 14.97 4.62
CA SER A 83 13.32 14.74 4.75
C SER A 83 13.74 14.31 6.17
N THR A 84 12.93 14.66 7.16
CA THR A 84 13.10 14.31 8.57
C THR A 84 12.59 12.91 8.93
N MET A 85 12.06 12.15 7.97
CA MET A 85 11.40 10.86 8.22
C MET A 85 12.30 9.85 8.97
N ARG A 86 11.65 8.97 9.73
CA ARG A 86 12.32 7.86 10.42
C ARG A 86 12.58 6.73 9.42
N GLU A 87 13.50 5.84 9.76
CA GLU A 87 13.81 4.68 8.91
C GLU A 87 12.59 3.79 8.66
N THR A 88 11.75 3.60 9.67
CA THR A 88 10.48 2.87 9.54
C THR A 88 9.56 3.50 8.51
N THR A 89 9.60 4.82 8.31
CA THR A 89 8.83 5.51 7.27
C THR A 89 9.42 5.25 5.89
N MET A 90 10.74 5.20 5.74
CA MET A 90 11.41 4.79 4.50
C MET A 90 11.00 3.36 4.12
N GLN A 91 11.12 2.43 5.07
CA GLN A 91 10.72 1.03 4.90
C GLN A 91 9.25 0.90 4.50
N ASN A 92 8.33 1.57 5.22
CA ASN A 92 6.91 1.53 4.90
C ASN A 92 6.60 2.07 3.50
N ASN A 93 7.28 3.13 3.05
CA ASN A 93 7.07 3.65 1.70
C ASN A 93 7.55 2.67 0.63
N ILE A 94 8.76 2.11 0.76
CA ILE A 94 9.24 1.09 -0.18
C ILE A 94 8.29 -0.11 -0.20
N HIS A 95 7.89 -0.60 0.99
CA HIS A 95 6.96 -1.73 1.10
C HIS A 95 5.60 -1.43 0.45
N PHE A 96 4.95 -0.31 0.78
CA PHE A 96 3.62 0.02 0.23
C PHE A 96 3.64 0.38 -1.26
N MET A 97 4.75 0.95 -1.77
CA MET A 97 4.93 1.18 -3.21
C MET A 97 5.02 -0.14 -3.97
N SER A 98 5.71 -1.15 -3.42
CA SER A 98 5.83 -2.46 -4.07
C SER A 98 4.49 -3.21 -4.21
N HIS A 99 3.46 -2.88 -3.41
CA HIS A 99 2.13 -3.50 -3.52
C HIS A 99 1.49 -3.38 -4.90
N GLN A 100 1.82 -2.33 -5.66
CA GLN A 100 1.39 -2.15 -7.04
C GLN A 100 1.96 -3.21 -7.99
N LYS A 101 3.09 -3.85 -7.64
CA LYS A 101 3.82 -4.77 -8.51
C LYS A 101 3.83 -6.23 -8.06
N VAL A 102 3.47 -6.56 -6.83
CA VAL A 102 3.64 -7.92 -6.27
C VAL A 102 2.31 -8.67 -6.10
N ARG A 103 2.33 -10.00 -6.22
CA ARG A 103 1.24 -10.87 -5.76
C ARG A 103 1.47 -11.21 -4.29
N ALA A 104 0.46 -11.00 -3.46
CA ALA A 104 0.41 -11.35 -2.05
C ALA A 104 -1.06 -11.56 -1.67
N ASP A 105 -1.32 -12.49 -0.75
CA ASP A 105 -2.71 -12.77 -0.32
C ASP A 105 -3.32 -11.58 0.41
N ASP A 106 -2.50 -10.86 1.18
CA ASP A 106 -2.88 -9.67 1.93
C ASP A 106 -1.95 -8.51 1.60
N LYS A 107 -2.53 -7.32 1.38
CA LYS A 107 -1.80 -6.07 1.16
C LYS A 107 -2.39 -4.96 2.00
N TRP A 108 -1.61 -4.46 2.96
CA TRP A 108 -2.05 -3.48 3.94
C TRP A 108 -1.37 -2.15 3.68
N GLY A 109 -2.15 -1.12 3.36
CA GLY A 109 -1.61 0.16 2.91
C GLY A 109 -1.27 0.16 1.41
N SER A 110 -1.20 1.36 0.85
CA SER A 110 -0.89 1.58 -0.56
C SER A 110 -0.30 2.96 -0.74
N VAL A 111 0.83 3.03 -1.43
CA VAL A 111 1.46 4.28 -1.85
C VAL A 111 1.71 4.15 -3.35
N PRO A 112 1.29 5.12 -4.19
CA PRO A 112 1.57 5.06 -5.62
C PRO A 112 3.05 4.83 -5.91
N LEU A 113 3.38 3.83 -6.72
CA LEU A 113 4.73 3.67 -7.23
C LEU A 113 4.90 4.60 -8.44
N THR A 114 5.46 5.77 -8.19
CA THR A 114 5.75 6.79 -9.20
C THR A 114 7.23 7.14 -9.20
N GLU A 115 7.74 7.55 -10.36
CA GLU A 115 9.12 7.99 -10.52
C GLU A 115 9.46 9.14 -9.54
N GLN A 116 8.55 10.12 -9.39
CA GLN A 116 8.72 11.26 -8.48
C GLN A 116 8.95 10.83 -7.03
N ARG A 117 8.26 9.78 -6.56
CA ARG A 117 8.42 9.25 -5.20
C ARG A 117 9.71 8.46 -5.04
N VAL A 118 10.10 7.67 -6.05
CA VAL A 118 11.40 6.97 -6.06
C VAL A 118 12.55 7.97 -5.98
N ASP A 119 12.51 9.02 -6.80
CA ASP A 119 13.51 10.10 -6.78
C ASP A 119 13.57 10.80 -5.43
N ARG A 120 12.41 11.05 -4.84
CA ARG A 120 12.34 11.68 -3.52
C ARG A 120 12.97 10.82 -2.43
N LEU A 121 12.72 9.51 -2.42
CA LEU A 121 13.31 8.61 -1.44
C LEU A 121 14.84 8.48 -1.63
N LEU A 122 15.33 8.47 -2.87
CA LEU A 122 16.76 8.51 -3.17
C LEU A 122 17.41 9.80 -2.65
N ALA A 123 16.82 10.96 -2.88
CA ALA A 123 17.33 12.23 -2.37
C ALA A 123 17.40 12.26 -0.82
N ILE A 124 16.45 11.59 -0.14
CA ILE A 124 16.48 11.45 1.32
C ILE A 124 17.63 10.53 1.77
N LEU A 125 17.92 9.45 1.03
CA LEU A 125 19.06 8.56 1.32
C LEU A 125 20.41 9.28 1.15
N GLU A 126 20.52 10.18 0.18
CA GLU A 126 21.72 11.01 0.00
C GLU A 126 21.92 11.98 1.17
N ALA A 127 20.84 12.57 1.68
CA ALA A 127 20.89 13.58 2.73
C ALA A 127 21.05 13.00 4.16
N LYS A 128 20.72 11.72 4.36
CA LYS A 128 20.64 11.12 5.70
C LYS A 128 21.03 9.65 5.72
N LYS A 129 21.76 9.27 6.77
CA LYS A 129 22.15 7.87 7.05
C LYS A 129 21.04 7.07 7.71
N PHE A 130 20.81 5.86 7.20
CA PHE A 130 19.90 4.87 7.76
C PHE A 130 20.65 3.56 8.05
N LYS A 131 20.13 2.74 8.97
CA LYS A 131 20.78 1.48 9.36
C LYS A 131 20.91 0.51 8.18
N HIS A 132 19.89 0.43 7.32
CA HIS A 132 19.87 -0.48 6.16
C HIS A 132 19.96 0.27 4.82
N GLU A 133 20.65 1.42 4.78
CA GLU A 133 20.70 2.29 3.60
C GLU A 133 21.14 1.59 2.31
N ALA A 134 22.08 0.64 2.40
CA ALA A 134 22.58 -0.08 1.22
C ALA A 134 21.48 -0.91 0.54
N LEU A 135 20.57 -1.51 1.32
CA LEU A 135 19.43 -2.25 0.79
C LEU A 135 18.45 -1.30 0.11
N TYR A 136 18.12 -0.17 0.75
CA TYR A 136 17.19 0.80 0.18
C TYR A 136 17.74 1.41 -1.11
N LEU A 137 19.03 1.71 -1.14
CA LEU A 137 19.71 2.25 -2.32
C LEU A 137 19.68 1.25 -3.48
N ASP A 138 19.97 -0.03 -3.25
CA ASP A 138 19.89 -1.08 -4.29
C ASP A 138 18.48 -1.18 -4.88
N ILE A 139 17.46 -1.25 -4.01
CA ILE A 139 16.06 -1.36 -4.42
C ILE A 139 15.64 -0.13 -5.24
N LEU A 140 15.83 1.07 -4.70
CA LEU A 140 15.34 2.29 -5.31
C LEU A 140 16.10 2.66 -6.59
N THR A 141 17.39 2.31 -6.70
CA THR A 141 18.16 2.50 -7.93
C THR A 141 17.62 1.62 -9.05
N ARG A 142 17.37 0.33 -8.79
CA ARG A 142 16.75 -0.55 -9.78
C ARG A 142 15.36 -0.08 -10.18
N TRP A 143 14.53 0.32 -9.20
CA TRP A 143 13.21 0.85 -9.50
C TRP A 143 13.29 2.13 -10.34
N LYS A 144 14.25 3.02 -10.07
CA LYS A 144 14.48 4.23 -10.88
C LYS A 144 14.80 3.89 -12.33
N GLU A 145 15.55 2.83 -12.57
CA GLU A 145 15.86 2.30 -13.92
C GLU A 145 14.68 1.53 -14.55
N GLY A 146 13.57 1.37 -13.84
CA GLY A 146 12.42 0.59 -14.29
C GLY A 146 12.60 -0.92 -14.15
N ASP A 147 13.65 -1.39 -13.47
CA ASP A 147 13.88 -2.80 -13.19
C ASP A 147 13.03 -3.27 -12.00
N PHE A 148 11.90 -3.88 -12.32
CA PHE A 148 11.00 -4.55 -11.38
C PHE A 148 11.10 -6.08 -11.42
N SER A 149 12.12 -6.64 -12.09
CA SER A 149 12.27 -8.09 -12.31
C SER A 149 12.37 -8.93 -11.02
N ARG A 150 12.61 -8.28 -9.88
CA ARG A 150 12.74 -8.89 -8.55
C ARG A 150 11.97 -8.14 -7.47
N VAL A 151 10.95 -7.36 -7.84
CA VAL A 151 10.20 -6.48 -6.92
C VAL A 151 9.48 -7.24 -5.80
N ASP A 152 9.16 -8.52 -6.00
CA ASP A 152 8.64 -9.43 -4.96
C ASP A 152 9.70 -9.74 -3.89
N LYS A 153 10.96 -9.92 -4.29
CA LYS A 153 12.10 -10.06 -3.38
C LYS A 153 12.41 -8.76 -2.66
N ASP A 154 12.32 -7.63 -3.37
CA ASP A 154 12.49 -6.29 -2.77
C ASP A 154 11.44 -6.05 -1.68
N HIS A 155 10.18 -6.32 -2.01
CA HIS A 155 9.08 -6.29 -1.06
C HIS A 155 9.36 -7.16 0.16
N ASN A 156 9.74 -8.42 -0.05
CA ASN A 156 9.97 -9.39 1.02
C ASN A 156 11.17 -9.01 1.91
N ALA A 157 12.23 -8.44 1.33
CA ALA A 157 13.37 -7.96 2.11
C ALA A 157 12.97 -6.84 3.08
N ILE A 158 12.13 -5.91 2.64
CA ILE A 158 11.61 -4.85 3.52
C ILE A 158 10.57 -5.38 4.51
N TRP A 159 9.71 -6.30 4.07
CA TRP A 159 8.73 -6.99 4.92
C TRP A 159 9.41 -7.73 6.08
N ASP A 160 10.55 -8.41 5.83
CA ASP A 160 11.37 -9.06 6.86
C ASP A 160 11.94 -8.03 7.85
N LEU A 161 12.43 -6.87 7.37
CA LEU A 161 12.93 -5.79 8.25
C LEU A 161 11.83 -5.18 9.13
N LEU A 162 10.59 -5.16 8.64
CA LEU A 162 9.41 -4.72 9.38
C LEU A 162 8.85 -5.78 10.34
N GLY A 163 9.44 -6.98 10.38
CA GLY A 163 8.97 -8.08 11.23
C GLY A 163 7.63 -8.66 10.76
N GLY A 164 7.41 -8.68 9.45
CA GLY A 164 6.17 -9.13 8.84
C GLY A 164 5.81 -10.59 9.21
N THR A 165 4.50 -10.84 9.29
CA THR A 165 3.93 -12.18 9.57
C THR A 165 2.84 -12.58 8.58
N VAL A 166 2.21 -11.61 7.95
CA VAL A 166 1.15 -11.74 6.94
C VAL A 166 1.50 -10.86 5.74
N GLY A 167 1.07 -11.24 4.54
CA GLY A 167 1.25 -10.44 3.33
C GLY A 167 2.60 -10.62 2.61
N LYS A 168 3.29 -11.74 2.83
CA LYS A 168 4.51 -12.08 2.10
C LYS A 168 4.21 -12.23 0.60
N ALA A 169 5.03 -11.64 -0.26
CA ALA A 169 4.87 -11.74 -1.70
C ALA A 169 5.31 -13.13 -2.22
N TYR A 170 4.57 -13.66 -3.18
CA TYR A 170 4.85 -14.94 -3.86
C TYR A 170 5.05 -14.81 -5.37
N GLY A 171 5.05 -13.59 -5.91
CA GLY A 171 5.37 -13.34 -7.31
C GLY A 171 5.12 -11.89 -7.73
N ILE A 172 5.24 -11.63 -9.02
CA ILE A 172 5.11 -10.31 -9.64
C ILE A 172 3.81 -10.26 -10.44
N LEU A 173 3.05 -9.18 -10.33
CA LEU A 173 1.80 -8.96 -11.06
C LEU A 173 2.08 -8.85 -12.57
N SER A 174 1.14 -9.34 -13.39
CA SER A 174 1.10 -9.02 -14.81
C SER A 174 0.70 -7.55 -15.02
N ALA A 175 0.88 -7.03 -16.23
CA ALA A 175 0.46 -5.66 -16.56
C ALA A 175 -1.05 -5.44 -16.33
N GLU A 176 -1.89 -6.43 -16.63
CA GLU A 176 -3.33 -6.38 -16.40
C GLU A 176 -3.68 -6.41 -14.92
N GLU A 177 -2.98 -7.22 -14.13
CA GLU A 177 -3.17 -7.27 -12.68
C GLU A 177 -2.74 -5.97 -12.00
N GLU A 178 -1.61 -5.38 -12.44
CA GLU A 178 -1.16 -4.07 -11.98
C GLU A 178 -2.19 -2.99 -12.33
N LYS A 179 -2.70 -2.97 -13.57
CA LYS A 179 -3.74 -2.03 -13.99
C LYS A 179 -4.97 -2.11 -13.08
N LYS A 180 -5.45 -3.33 -12.80
CA LYS A 180 -6.57 -3.56 -11.87
C LYS A 180 -6.26 -3.06 -10.45
N TYR A 181 -5.02 -3.23 -9.99
CA TYR A 181 -4.59 -2.70 -8.69
C TYR A 181 -4.66 -1.16 -8.68
N ILE A 182 -4.13 -0.51 -9.70
CA ILE A 182 -4.14 0.96 -9.83
C ILE A 182 -5.58 1.51 -9.82
N GLU A 183 -6.47 0.95 -10.63
CA GLU A 183 -7.88 1.35 -10.70
C GLU A 183 -8.62 1.13 -9.36
N LYS A 184 -8.25 0.07 -8.63
CA LYS A 184 -8.83 -0.23 -7.31
C LYS A 184 -8.39 0.79 -6.26
N TYR A 185 -7.10 1.11 -6.16
CA TYR A 185 -6.53 1.84 -5.03
C TYR A 185 -6.30 3.33 -5.26
N TYR A 186 -6.26 3.80 -6.51
CA TYR A 186 -5.94 5.20 -6.83
C TYR A 186 -7.07 5.88 -7.62
N ASP A 187 -7.16 7.19 -7.49
CA ASP A 187 -8.05 8.03 -8.29
C ASP A 187 -7.26 8.47 -9.52
N THR A 188 -7.59 7.88 -10.67
CA THR A 188 -6.91 8.15 -11.94
C THR A 188 -7.55 9.30 -12.73
N GLY A 189 -8.63 9.91 -12.21
CA GLY A 189 -9.32 11.03 -12.86
C GLY A 189 -10.09 10.69 -14.14
N ASN A 190 -10.54 9.42 -14.29
CA ASN A 190 -11.42 8.99 -15.39
C ASN A 190 -12.88 9.35 -15.13
#